data_AF-A0A7U3NSK6-F1
#
_entry.id   AF-A0A7U3NSK6-F1
#
_cell.length_a   1.000
_cell.length_b   1.000
_cell.length_c   1.000
_cell.angle_alpha   90.00
_cell.angle_beta   90.00
_cell.angle_gamma   90.00
#
_symmetry.space_group_name_H-M   'P 1'
#
loop_
_entity.id
_entity.type
_entity.pdbx_description
1 polymer ?
#
loop_
_entity_poly.entity_id
_entity_poly.type
_entity_poly.pdbx_seq_one_letter_code
_entity_poly.pdbx_strand_id
1 'polypeptide(L)'
;TKEHILLARQVGVPKIVVFLNKCDILPDEEILELVEMEVREFLTKYDYPGNETPIIRGSALKALEGDAHYSNQVNELIKTLDTYIEDPFRETDK
;
A
#
# COMPACT_ATOMS: atom_id res chain seq x y z
N THR A 1 -6.18 -3.75 7.74
CA THR A 1 -7.57 -3.65 8.26
C THR A 1 -7.65 -2.57 9.33
N LYS A 2 -8.85 -2.16 9.75
CA LYS A 2 -9.09 -1.04 10.70
C LYS A 2 -8.17 -1.05 11.93
N GLU A 3 -8.04 -2.19 12.60
CA GLU A 3 -7.20 -2.33 13.80
C GLU A 3 -5.72 -2.08 13.52
N HIS A 4 -5.21 -2.55 12.38
CA HIS A 4 -3.82 -2.35 12.00
C HIS A 4 -3.50 -0.87 11.74
N ILE A 5 -4.41 -0.11 11.11
CA ILE A 5 -4.22 1.33 10.85
C ILE A 5 -4.23 2.10 12.18
N LEU A 6 -5.16 1.75 13.07
CA LEU A 6 -5.25 2.34 14.40
C LEU A 6 -3.98 2.08 15.21
N LEU A 7 -3.51 0.83 15.26
CA LEU A 7 -2.29 0.45 15.96
C LEU A 7 -1.08 1.16 15.38
N ALA A 8 -0.94 1.19 14.05
CA ALA A 8 0.13 1.89 13.36
C ALA A 8 0.18 3.37 13.77
N ARG A 9 -0.98 4.03 13.89
CA ARG A 9 -1.05 5.41 14.38
C ARG A 9 -0.62 5.53 15.84
N GLN A 10 -1.07 4.61 16.70
CA GLN A 10 -0.73 4.62 18.13
C GLN A 10 0.77 4.38 18.40
N VAL A 11 1.43 3.57 17.58
CA VAL A 11 2.87 3.31 17.69
C VAL A 11 3.73 4.29 16.89
N GLY A 12 3.13 5.31 16.26
CA GLY A 12 3.85 6.39 15.58
C GLY A 12 4.40 6.04 14.19
N VAL A 13 3.77 5.11 13.46
CA VAL A 13 4.14 4.86 12.05
C VAL A 13 3.86 6.12 11.22
N PRO A 14 4.85 6.69 10.52
CA PRO A 14 4.71 7.99 9.86
C PRO A 14 3.98 7.92 8.52
N LYS A 15 4.22 6.86 7.73
CA LYS A 15 3.69 6.69 6.37
C LYS A 15 3.25 5.25 6.17
N ILE A 16 2.24 5.05 5.33
CA ILE A 16 1.72 3.74 4.94
C ILE A 16 1.75 3.68 3.41
N VAL A 17 2.08 2.50 2.87
CA VAL A 17 1.85 2.15 1.46
C VAL A 17 0.90 0.97 1.45
N VAL A 18 -0.07 0.98 0.53
CA VAL A 18 -1.10 -0.07 0.44
C VAL A 18 -0.86 -0.93 -0.79
N PHE A 19 -0.94 -2.25 -0.60
CA PHE A 19 -1.02 -3.22 -1.69
C PHE A 19 -2.37 -3.92 -1.66
N LEU A 20 -3.22 -3.67 -2.65
CA LEU A 20 -4.47 -4.39 -2.84
C LEU A 20 -4.17 -5.73 -3.52
N ASN A 21 -4.19 -6.79 -2.72
CA ASN A 21 -3.86 -8.13 -3.17
C ASN A 21 -5.09 -8.87 -3.74
N LYS A 22 -4.83 -9.92 -4.51
CA LYS A 22 -5.81 -10.80 -5.15
C LYS A 22 -6.63 -10.12 -6.26
N CYS A 23 -6.07 -9.13 -6.94
CA CYS A 23 -6.72 -8.52 -8.11
C CYS A 23 -6.85 -9.48 -9.31
N ASP A 24 -6.23 -10.66 -9.28
CA ASP A 24 -6.38 -11.70 -10.30
C ASP A 24 -7.73 -12.41 -10.27
N ILE A 25 -8.38 -12.48 -9.11
CA ILE A 25 -9.70 -13.09 -8.94
C ILE A 25 -10.84 -12.06 -8.99
N LEU A 26 -10.51 -10.77 -8.98
CA LEU A 26 -11.47 -9.67 -9.04
C LEU A 26 -11.20 -8.82 -10.30
N PRO A 27 -11.79 -9.19 -11.45
CA PRO A 27 -11.54 -8.51 -12.71
C PRO A 27 -12.36 -7.22 -12.91
N ASP A 28 -13.29 -6.93 -12.00
CA ASP A 28 -14.17 -5.76 -12.12
C ASP A 28 -13.48 -4.49 -11.61
N GLU A 29 -13.19 -3.60 -12.53
CA GLU A 29 -12.50 -2.33 -12.28
C GLU A 29 -13.32 -1.39 -11.39
N GLU A 30 -14.65 -1.38 -11.51
CA GLU A 30 -15.52 -0.51 -10.70
C GLU A 30 -15.46 -0.93 -9.21
N ILE A 31 -15.39 -2.24 -8.96
CA ILE A 31 -15.26 -2.76 -7.60
C ILE A 31 -13.88 -2.41 -7.02
N LEU A 32 -12.81 -2.51 -7.82
CA LEU A 32 -11.46 -2.15 -7.38
C LEU A 32 -11.35 -0.67 -7.03
N GLU A 33 -11.93 0.21 -7.84
CA GLU A 33 -12.01 1.64 -7.56
C GLU A 33 -12.78 1.94 -6.26
N LEU A 34 -13.92 1.28 -6.05
CA LEU A 34 -14.69 1.43 -4.82
C LEU A 34 -13.91 1.01 -3.57
N VAL A 35 -13.20 -0.12 -3.65
CA VAL A 35 -12.35 -0.59 -2.54
C VAL A 35 -11.20 0.38 -2.27
N GLU A 36 -10.59 0.96 -3.31
CA GLU A 36 -9.58 2.01 -3.13
C GLU A 36 -10.14 3.24 -2.42
N MET A 37 -11.31 3.72 -2.84
CA MET A 37 -11.98 4.85 -2.20
C MET A 37 -12.21 4.58 -0.71
N GLU A 38 -12.75 3.41 -0.35
CA GLU A 38 -12.95 3.04 1.04
C GLU A 38 -11.62 3.04 1.82
N VAL A 39 -10.55 2.47 1.25
CA VAL A 39 -9.24 2.45 1.90
C VAL A 39 -8.69 3.86 2.13
N ARG A 40 -8.83 4.76 1.15
CA ARG A 40 -8.41 6.17 1.28
C ARG A 40 -9.20 6.91 2.35
N GLU A 41 -10.50 6.67 2.43
CA GLU A 41 -11.35 7.23 3.49
C GLU A 41 -10.93 6.70 4.87
N PHE A 42 -10.63 5.40 4.98
CA PHE A 42 -10.14 4.81 6.22
C PHE A 42 -8.80 5.40 6.66
N LEU A 43 -7.85 5.58 5.74
CA LEU A 43 -6.56 6.22 6.04
C LEU A 43 -6.77 7.67 6.52
N THR A 44 -7.59 8.44 5.80
CA THR A 44 -7.90 9.83 6.14
C THR A 44 -8.55 9.95 7.52
N LYS A 45 -9.46 9.03 7.85
CA LYS A 45 -10.13 8.97 9.16
C LYS A 45 -9.17 8.78 10.34
N TYR A 46 -8.00 8.18 10.11
CA TYR A 46 -6.99 7.92 11.13
C TYR A 46 -5.74 8.80 10.97
N ASP A 47 -5.90 9.99 10.40
CA ASP A 47 -4.87 11.02 10.21
C ASP A 47 -3.69 10.59 9.31
N TYR A 48 -3.90 9.64 8.41
CA TYR A 48 -2.96 9.37 7.31
C TYR A 48 -3.39 10.16 6.07
N PRO A 49 -2.44 10.53 5.19
CA PRO A 49 -2.76 11.25 3.96
C PRO A 49 -3.37 10.31 2.92
N GLY A 50 -4.66 9.97 3.08
CA GLY A 50 -5.34 8.96 2.26
C GLY A 50 -5.32 9.26 0.75
N ASN A 51 -5.36 10.54 0.36
CA ASN A 51 -5.28 10.95 -1.05
C ASN A 51 -3.87 10.83 -1.65
N GLU A 52 -2.84 10.97 -0.83
CA GLU A 52 -1.43 10.91 -1.28
C GLU A 52 -0.82 9.53 -1.07
N THR A 53 -1.45 8.70 -0.25
CA THR A 53 -0.98 7.34 0.04
C THR A 53 -0.99 6.53 -1.26
N PRO A 54 0.16 5.96 -1.66
CA PRO A 54 0.22 5.09 -2.81
C PRO A 54 -0.56 3.80 -2.55
N ILE A 55 -1.38 3.42 -3.52
CA ILE A 55 -2.12 2.16 -3.54
C ILE A 55 -1.74 1.44 -4.82
N ILE A 56 -1.14 0.25 -4.68
CA ILE A 56 -0.76 -0.60 -5.81
C ILE A 56 -1.73 -1.78 -5.82
N ARG A 57 -2.30 -2.06 -6.99
CA ARG A 57 -3.15 -3.23 -7.23
C ARG A 57 -2.31 -4.39 -7.74
N GLY A 58 -2.57 -5.59 -7.26
CA GLY A 58 -1.95 -6.77 -7.84
C GLY A 58 -2.28 -8.10 -7.18
N SER A 59 -1.46 -9.09 -7.50
CA SER A 59 -1.61 -10.46 -7.00
C SER A 59 -0.26 -11.03 -6.63
N ALA A 60 -0.01 -11.18 -5.33
CA ALA A 60 1.19 -11.80 -4.82
C ALA A 60 1.28 -13.28 -5.23
N LEU A 61 0.14 -13.96 -5.38
CA LEU A 61 0.11 -15.37 -5.81
C LEU A 61 0.58 -15.50 -7.26
N LYS A 62 0.02 -14.72 -8.17
CA LYS A 62 0.41 -14.76 -9.59
C LYS A 62 1.84 -14.27 -9.81
N ALA A 63 2.28 -13.27 -9.05
CA ALA A 63 3.68 -12.85 -9.05
C ALA A 63 4.61 -14.01 -8.63
N LEU A 64 4.25 -14.78 -7.60
CA LEU A 64 5.01 -15.95 -7.16
C LEU A 64 5.00 -17.09 -8.18
N GLU A 65 3.89 -17.27 -8.91
CA GLU A 65 3.77 -18.23 -10.01
C GLU A 65 4.58 -17.83 -11.27
N GLY A 66 5.18 -16.64 -11.28
CA GLY A 66 6.04 -16.15 -12.35
C GLY A 66 5.31 -15.35 -13.44
N ASP A 67 4.08 -14.90 -13.19
CA ASP A 67 3.38 -14.01 -14.10
C ASP A 67 4.09 -12.64 -14.13
N ALA A 68 4.54 -12.24 -15.32
CA ALA A 68 5.29 -11.01 -15.51
C ALA A 68 4.46 -9.74 -15.19
N HIS A 69 3.15 -9.75 -15.45
CA HIS A 69 2.29 -8.60 -15.17
C HIS A 69 2.22 -8.34 -13.66
N TYR A 70 1.92 -9.38 -12.88
CA TYR A 70 1.81 -9.27 -11.42
C TYR A 70 3.17 -9.11 -10.74
N SER A 71 4.23 -9.70 -11.31
CA SER A 71 5.60 -9.46 -10.83
C SER A 71 6.01 -7.99 -10.96
N ASN A 72 5.58 -7.32 -12.04
CA ASN A 72 5.84 -5.90 -12.22
C ASN A 72 5.11 -5.04 -11.19
N GLN A 73 3.89 -5.40 -10.77
CA GLN A 73 3.18 -4.70 -9.70
C GLN A 73 3.87 -4.84 -8.35
N VAL A 74 4.46 -6.00 -8.05
CA VAL A 74 5.31 -6.15 -6.86
C VAL A 74 6.57 -5.29 -6.96
N ASN A 75 7.21 -5.24 -8.13
CA ASN A 75 8.36 -4.35 -8.34
C ASN A 75 7.98 -2.87 -8.21
N GLU A 76 6.79 -2.48 -8.64
CA GLU A 76 6.24 -1.14 -8.45
C GLU A 76 6.00 -0.82 -6.97
N LEU A 77 5.46 -1.78 -6.20
CA LEU A 77 5.34 -1.65 -4.76
C LEU A 77 6.70 -1.37 -4.12
N ILE A 78 7.74 -2.14 -4.47
CA ILE A 78 9.09 -1.95 -3.92
C ILE A 78 9.64 -0.55 -4.27
N LYS A 79 9.55 -0.14 -5.55
CA LYS A 79 9.98 1.21 -5.98
C LYS A 79 9.22 2.32 -5.27
N THR A 80 7.96 2.09 -4.96
CA THR A 80 7.12 3.05 -4.23
C THR A 80 7.57 3.16 -2.79
N LEU A 81 7.96 2.05 -2.15
CA LEU A 81 8.55 2.09 -0.81
C LEU A 81 9.83 2.96 -0.81
N ASP A 82 10.71 2.77 -1.80
CA ASP A 82 11.96 3.54 -1.92
C ASP A 82 11.75 5.05 -2.13
N THR A 83 10.67 5.44 -2.80
CA THR A 83 10.40 6.85 -3.14
C THR A 83 9.49 7.57 -2.17
N TYR A 84 8.54 6.86 -1.55
CA TYR A 84 7.53 7.46 -0.67
C TYR A 84 7.98 7.48 0.79
N ILE A 85 8.70 6.45 1.25
CA ILE A 85 9.18 6.35 2.63
C ILE A 85 10.55 7.01 2.71
N GLU A 86 10.68 8.00 3.58
CA GLU A 86 11.95 8.68 3.80
C GLU A 86 12.94 7.77 4.53
N ASP A 87 14.22 7.91 4.19
CA ASP A 87 15.27 7.21 4.92
C ASP A 87 15.23 7.56 6.40
N PRO A 88 15.29 6.56 7.30
CA PRO A 88 15.26 6.83 8.73
C PRO A 88 16.52 7.60 9.14
N PHE A 89 16.33 8.59 10.01
CA PHE A 89 17.45 9.33 10.60
C PHE A 89 18.36 8.36 11.38
N ARG A 90 19.65 8.32 11.02
CA ARG A 90 20.66 7.51 11.71
C ARG A 90 21.43 8.40 12.67
N GLU A 91 21.49 8.02 13.95
CA GLU A 91 22.20 8.80 14.97
C GLU A 91 23.71 8.92 14.73
N THR A 92 24.29 8.01 13.92
CA THR A 92 25.71 7.99 13.55
C THR A 92 26.10 9.04 12.52
N ASP A 93 25.15 9.69 11.88
CA ASP A 93 25.39 10.72 10.84
C ASP A 93 25.44 12.15 11.43
N LYS A 94 25.64 12.26 12.77
CA LYS A 94 25.92 13.51 13.50
C LYS A 94 27.41 13.83 13.54
#